data_AF-A0A7W9EYE8-F1
#
_entry.id   AF-A0A7W9EYE8-F1
#
_cell.length_a   1.000
_cell.length_b   1.000
_cell.length_c   1.000
_cell.angle_alpha   90.00
_cell.angle_beta   90.00
_cell.angle_gamma   90.00
#
_symmetry.space_group_name_H-M   'P 1'
#
loop_
_entity.id
_entity.type
_entity.pdbx_description
1 polymer ?
#
loop_
_entity_poly.entity_id
_entity_poly.type
_entity_poly.pdbx_seq_one_letter_code
_entity_poly.pdbx_strand_id
1 'polypeptide(L)' 'MDYKAAGSPKKGKNQPRHSEHNAHGSGKKPFGARETKAELLARMKAAAEAKKDDA' A
#
# COMPACT_ATOMS: atom_id res chain seq x y z
N MET A 1 -41.16 10.56 8.21
CA MET A 1 -39.74 10.20 8.04
C MET A 1 -39.12 11.20 7.07
N ASP A 2 -38.32 12.14 7.57
CA ASP A 2 -37.68 13.16 6.74
C ASP A 2 -36.44 12.60 6.04
N TYR A 3 -36.64 11.99 4.88
CA TYR A 3 -35.57 11.41 4.06
C TYR A 3 -34.45 12.41 3.68
N LYS A 4 -34.71 13.72 3.81
CA LYS A 4 -33.75 14.80 3.52
C LYS A 4 -32.69 14.97 4.62
N ALA A 5 -32.97 14.54 5.85
CA ALA A 5 -32.02 14.58 6.97
C ALA A 5 -31.05 13.37 6.97
N ALA A 6 -31.36 12.31 6.22
CA ALA A 6 -30.60 11.07 6.24
C ALA A 6 -29.22 11.16 5.53
N GLY A 7 -28.99 12.20 4.72
CA GLY A 7 -27.74 12.39 3.99
C GLY A 7 -27.41 11.27 2.99
N SER A 8 -26.43 11.50 2.11
CA SER A 8 -25.97 10.45 1.19
C SER A 8 -24.99 9.50 1.89
N PRO A 9 -25.07 8.18 1.66
CA PRO A 9 -24.11 7.23 2.22
C PRO A 9 -22.69 7.53 1.72
N LYS A 10 -21.73 7.63 2.64
CA LYS A 10 -20.32 7.86 2.29
C LYS A 10 -19.78 6.66 1.53
N LYS A 11 -19.25 6.89 0.32
CA LYS A 11 -18.58 5.85 -0.47
C LYS A 11 -17.41 5.29 0.34
N GLY A 12 -17.38 3.97 0.51
CA GLY A 12 -16.23 3.29 1.09
C GLY A 12 -15.00 3.59 0.25
N LYS A 13 -13.90 4.00 0.91
CA LYS A 13 -12.58 3.97 0.27
C LYS A 13 -12.32 2.52 -0.09
N ASN A 14 -11.75 2.24 -1.26
CA ASN A 14 -11.55 0.90 -1.84
C ASN A 14 -10.52 0.05 -1.03
N GLN A 15 -10.65 0.02 0.28
CA GLN A 15 -9.85 -0.75 1.20
C GLN A 15 -10.67 -1.96 1.68
N PRO A 16 -10.07 -3.16 1.74
CA PRO A 16 -10.70 -4.32 2.34
C PRO A 16 -11.20 -4.01 3.75
N ARG A 17 -12.38 -4.52 4.10
CA ARG A 17 -12.97 -4.32 5.44
C ARG A 17 -12.22 -5.09 6.53
N HIS A 18 -11.46 -6.12 6.14
CA HIS A 18 -10.70 -6.98 7.03
C HIS A 18 -9.33 -7.29 6.41
N SER A 19 -8.32 -7.45 7.26
CA SER A 19 -7.02 -7.98 6.85
C SER A 19 -7.10 -9.49 6.74
N GLU A 20 -6.62 -10.06 5.64
CA GLU A 20 -6.51 -11.51 5.50
C GLU A 20 -5.37 -12.06 6.38
N HIS A 21 -5.54 -13.26 6.94
CA HIS A 21 -4.54 -13.90 7.82
C HIS A 21 -3.30 -14.40 7.09
N ASN A 22 -3.40 -14.61 5.78
CA ASN A 22 -2.32 -15.02 4.89
C ASN A 22 -1.68 -13.81 4.18
N ALA A 23 -2.03 -12.57 4.55
CA ALA A 23 -1.42 -11.39 3.97
C ALA A 23 0.10 -11.41 4.22
N HIS A 24 0.88 -11.16 3.17
CA HIS A 24 2.33 -11.10 3.24
C HIS A 24 2.78 -9.95 4.15
N GLY A 25 3.78 -10.19 5.00
CA GLY A 25 4.24 -9.23 6.00
C GLY A 25 3.37 -9.14 7.25
N SER A 26 2.34 -9.99 7.37
CA SER A 26 1.62 -10.16 8.63
C SER A 26 2.42 -11.00 9.62
N GLY A 27 2.08 -10.93 10.92
CA GLY A 27 2.75 -11.73 11.95
C GLY A 27 2.68 -13.25 11.71
N LYS A 28 1.64 -13.74 11.01
CA LYS A 28 1.51 -15.16 10.64
C LYS A 28 2.22 -15.51 9.32
N LYS A 29 2.46 -14.54 8.45
CA LYS A 29 3.17 -14.72 7.17
C LYS A 29 4.22 -13.62 6.99
N PRO A 30 5.35 -13.68 7.73
CA PRO A 30 6.33 -12.60 7.76
C PRO A 30 7.09 -12.45 6.43
N PHE A 31 7.15 -13.50 5.61
CA PHE A 31 7.93 -13.52 4.38
C PHE A 31 7.14 -13.08 3.15
N GLY A 32 7.88 -12.49 2.21
CA GLY A 32 7.37 -12.02 0.92
C GLY A 32 6.57 -10.73 0.99
N ALA A 33 6.74 -9.95 2.08
CA ALA A 33 6.25 -8.57 2.13
C ALA A 33 6.96 -7.75 1.05
N ARG A 34 6.22 -6.85 0.41
CA ARG A 34 6.86 -5.81 -0.41
C ARG A 34 7.57 -4.84 0.51
N GLU A 35 8.72 -4.35 0.07
CA GLU A 35 9.40 -3.26 0.74
C GLU A 35 8.50 -2.03 0.88
N THR A 36 8.85 -1.17 1.83
CA THR A 36 8.19 0.11 1.99
C THR A 36 8.42 0.99 0.77
N LYS A 37 7.53 1.96 0.55
CA LYS A 37 7.69 2.94 -0.55
C LYS A 37 9.05 3.66 -0.47
N ALA A 38 9.55 3.92 0.73
CA ALA A 38 10.84 4.57 0.93
C ALA A 38 12.01 3.72 0.41
N GLU A 39 12.01 2.43 0.74
CA GLU A 39 13.03 1.47 0.31
C GLU A 39 13.01 1.25 -1.21
N LEU A 40 11.81 1.16 -1.80
CA LEU A 40 11.66 1.05 -3.25
C LEU A 40 12.27 2.27 -3.96
N LEU A 41 11.95 3.47 -3.48
CA LEU A 41 12.48 4.71 -4.04
C LEU A 41 14.01 4.81 -3.86
N ALA A 42 14.55 4.36 -2.73
CA ALA A 42 15.99 4.32 -2.51
C ALA A 42 16.68 3.39 -3.52
N ARG A 43 16.13 2.19 -3.78
CA ARG A 43 16.67 1.28 -4.79
C ARG A 43 16.61 1.89 -6.19
N MET A 44 15.50 2.53 -6.55
CA MET A 44 15.37 3.17 -7.86
C MET A 44 16.39 4.29 -8.06
N LYS A 45 16.65 5.09 -7.01
CA LYS A 45 17.69 6.13 -7.04
C LYS A 45 19.08 5.53 -7.18
N ALA A 46 19.43 4.55 -6.35
CA ALA A 46 20.73 3.87 -6.41
C ALA A 46 20.98 3.23 -7.78
N ALA A 47 19.96 2.58 -8.37
CA ALA A 47 20.06 2.02 -9.72
C ALA A 47 20.23 3.09 -10.81
N ALA A 48 19.64 4.27 -10.62
CA ALA A 48 19.81 5.39 -11.54
C ALA A 48 21.18 6.07 -11.40
N GLU A 49 21.77 6.09 -10.20
CA GLU A 49 23.13 6.58 -9.95
C GLU A 49 24.17 5.63 -10.57
N ALA A 50 24.08 4.33 -10.28
CA ALA A 50 24.98 3.33 -10.86
C ALA A 50 25.03 3.39 -12.40
N LYS A 51 23.87 3.57 -13.05
CA LYS A 51 23.78 3.72 -14.52
C LYS A 51 24.40 4.99 -15.08
N LYS A 52 24.56 6.04 -14.27
CA LYS A 52 25.25 7.27 -14.68
C LYS A 52 26.76 7.13 -14.53
N ASP A 53 27.20 6.35 -13.55
CA ASP A 53 28.62 6.08 -13.32
C ASP A 53 29.18 5.04 -14.31
N ASP A 54 28.33 4.15 -14.83
CA ASP A 54 28.64 3.18 -15.89
C ASP A 54 28.56 3.75 -17.33
N ALA A 55 28.25 5.05 -17.51
CA ALA A 55 28.07 5.73 -18.80
C ALA A 55 29.11 6.82 -19.04
#